data_AF-A0A0C2DMN6-F1
#
_entry.id   AF-A0A0C2DMN6-F1
#
_cell.length_a   1.000
_cell.length_b   1.000
_cell.length_c   1.000
_cell.angle_alpha   90.00
_cell.angle_beta   90.00
_cell.angle_gamma   90.00
#
_symmetry.space_group_name_H-M   'P 1'
#
loop_
_entity.id
_entity.type
_entity.pdbx_description
1 polymer ?
#
loop_
_entity_poly.entity_id
_entity_poly.type
_entity_poly.pdbx_seq_one_letter_code
_entity_poly.pdbx_strand_id
1 'polypeptide(L)'
;MNEHEKLRRRIDELDAELIALFEARMEVAGRIAEYKMENDIPVFDETREEQVICKNVGRLQDQSLEVYAASFFSHLMALSRKRQHENLKNYPLSHKL
;
A
#
# COMPACT_ATOMS: atom_id res chain seq x y z
N MET A 1 -31.97 15.77 4.09
CA MET A 1 -30.56 15.42 4.37
C MET A 1 -29.83 16.65 4.88
N ASN A 2 -29.29 16.61 6.09
CA ASN A 2 -28.56 17.72 6.71
C ASN A 2 -27.07 17.73 6.29
N GLU A 3 -26.33 18.79 6.64
CA GLU A 3 -24.92 18.92 6.26
C GLU A 3 -24.02 17.81 6.82
N HIS A 4 -24.29 17.33 8.05
CA HIS A 4 -23.55 16.23 8.65
C HIS A 4 -23.73 14.91 7.86
N GLU A 5 -24.94 14.64 7.39
CA GLU A 5 -25.23 13.47 6.54
C GLU A 5 -24.56 13.58 5.16
N LYS A 6 -24.51 14.78 4.56
CA LYS A 6 -23.80 15.02 3.30
C LYS A 6 -22.30 14.76 3.43
N LEU A 7 -21.68 15.24 4.52
CA LEU A 7 -20.26 15.03 4.80
C LEU A 7 -19.94 13.54 4.97
N ARG A 8 -20.79 12.78 5.68
CA ARG A 8 -20.61 11.33 5.83
C ARG A 8 -20.73 10.59 4.50
N ARG A 9 -21.74 10.93 3.69
CA ARG A 9 -21.85 10.33 2.34
C ARG A 9 -20.61 10.61 1.51
N ARG A 10 -20.04 11.82 1.61
CA ARG A 10 -18.80 12.14 0.90
C ARG A 10 -17.61 11.30 1.38
N ILE A 11 -17.54 10.98 2.68
CA ILE A 11 -16.54 10.04 3.22
C ILE A 11 -16.78 8.65 2.64
N ASP A 12 -18.02 8.15 2.64
CA ASP A 12 -18.33 6.81 2.11
C ASP A 12 -17.94 6.67 0.63
N GLU A 13 -18.15 7.73 -0.17
CA GLU A 13 -17.70 7.79 -1.57
C GLU A 13 -16.18 7.72 -1.69
N LEU A 14 -15.45 8.51 -0.88
CA LEU A 14 -13.99 8.50 -0.86
C LEU A 14 -13.43 7.15 -0.41
N ASP A 15 -14.06 6.52 0.59
CA ASP A 15 -13.66 5.21 1.09
C ASP A 15 -13.83 4.11 0.03
N ALA A 16 -14.88 4.21 -0.81
CA ALA A 16 -15.06 3.32 -1.95
C ALA A 16 -13.94 3.48 -3.01
N GLU A 17 -13.47 4.70 -3.25
CA GLU A 17 -12.31 4.93 -4.12
C GLU A 17 -11.01 4.42 -3.47
N LEU A 18 -10.84 4.65 -2.16
CA LEU A 18 -9.67 4.18 -1.41
C LEU A 18 -9.55 2.67 -1.40
N ILE A 19 -10.67 1.92 -1.22
CA ILE A 19 -10.61 0.45 -1.21
C ILE A 19 -10.24 -0.10 -2.58
N ALA A 20 -10.77 0.48 -3.67
CA ALA A 20 -10.41 0.07 -5.03
C ALA A 20 -8.91 0.31 -5.32
N LEU A 21 -8.39 1.47 -4.91
CA LEU A 21 -6.96 1.79 -5.05
C LEU A 21 -6.08 0.89 -4.16
N PHE A 22 -6.55 0.57 -2.96
CA PHE A 22 -5.85 -0.34 -2.05
C PHE A 22 -5.75 -1.74 -2.64
N GLU A 23 -6.85 -2.31 -3.16
CA GLU A 23 -6.86 -3.63 -3.81
C GLU A 23 -5.91 -3.68 -5.01
N ALA A 24 -5.98 -2.70 -5.91
CA ALA A 24 -5.07 -2.61 -7.06
C ALA A 24 -3.60 -2.53 -6.61
N ARG A 25 -3.31 -1.79 -5.55
CA ARG A 25 -1.95 -1.70 -4.99
C ARG A 25 -1.49 -3.02 -4.37
N MET A 26 -2.39 -3.77 -3.71
CA MET A 26 -2.08 -5.09 -3.14
C MET A 26 -1.82 -6.15 -4.21
N GLU A 27 -2.54 -6.09 -5.34
CA GLU A 27 -2.25 -6.93 -6.50
C GLU A 27 -0.84 -6.68 -7.04
N VAL A 28 -0.49 -5.41 -7.25
CA VAL A 28 0.86 -5.01 -7.70
C VAL A 28 1.93 -5.44 -6.68
N ALA A 29 1.69 -5.27 -5.38
CA ALA A 29 2.59 -5.74 -4.34
C ALA A 29 2.80 -7.27 -4.42
N GLY A 30 1.75 -8.02 -4.74
CA GLY A 30 1.83 -9.45 -4.96
C GLY A 30 2.75 -9.85 -6.12
N ARG A 31 2.62 -9.17 -7.26
CA ARG A 31 3.49 -9.38 -8.43
C ARG A 31 4.94 -8.97 -8.16
N ILE A 32 5.16 -7.93 -7.36
CA ILE A 32 6.51 -7.57 -6.89
C ILE A 32 7.11 -8.69 -6.03
N ALA A 33 6.31 -9.41 -5.25
CA ALA A 33 6.79 -10.55 -4.47
C ALA A 33 7.40 -11.64 -5.37
N GLU A 34 6.69 -12.00 -6.45
CA GLU A 34 7.12 -12.98 -7.44
C GLU A 34 8.44 -12.55 -8.09
N TYR A 35 8.50 -11.32 -8.58
CA TYR A 35 9.73 -10.75 -9.16
C TYR A 35 10.90 -10.78 -8.17
N LYS A 36 10.66 -10.35 -6.92
CA LYS A 36 11.70 -10.33 -5.89
C LYS A 36 12.24 -11.73 -5.60
N MET A 37 11.37 -12.74 -5.54
CA MET A 37 11.77 -14.13 -5.34
C MET A 37 12.58 -14.68 -6.52
N GLU A 38 12.18 -14.40 -7.76
CA GLU A 38 12.90 -14.83 -8.97
C GLU A 38 14.30 -14.22 -9.08
N ASN A 39 14.52 -13.06 -8.46
CA ASN A 39 15.77 -12.30 -8.52
C ASN A 39 16.55 -12.29 -7.19
N ASP A 40 16.18 -13.15 -6.23
CA ASP A 40 16.78 -13.24 -4.89
C ASP A 40 16.84 -11.89 -4.12
N ILE A 41 15.82 -11.04 -4.31
CA ILE A 41 15.70 -9.73 -3.66
C ILE A 41 14.87 -9.87 -2.37
N PRO A 42 15.32 -9.31 -1.23
CA PRO A 42 14.53 -9.29 0.01
C PRO A 42 13.20 -8.54 -0.11
N VAL A 43 12.17 -9.05 0.56
CA VAL A 43 10.85 -8.39 0.64
C VAL A 43 10.95 -7.03 1.35
N PHE A 44 11.68 -6.97 2.46
CA PHE A 44 11.92 -5.73 3.19
C PHE A 44 13.08 -4.95 2.56
N ASP A 45 12.83 -3.68 2.28
CA ASP A 45 13.80 -2.72 1.74
C ASP A 45 13.49 -1.34 2.35
N GLU A 46 14.14 -1.04 3.47
CA GLU A 46 13.93 0.16 4.28
C GLU A 46 14.07 1.44 3.45
N THR A 47 15.15 1.54 2.66
CA THR A 47 15.40 2.69 1.80
C THR A 47 14.27 2.90 0.80
N ARG A 48 13.74 1.82 0.22
CA ARG A 48 12.59 1.93 -0.69
C ARG A 48 11.32 2.38 0.04
N GLU A 49 11.08 1.91 1.27
CA GLU A 49 9.89 2.32 2.04
C GLU A 49 9.92 3.79 2.40
N GLU A 50 11.07 4.27 2.89
CA GLU A 50 11.29 5.69 3.19
C GLU A 50 11.04 6.56 1.96
N GLN A 51 11.57 6.17 0.81
CA GLN A 51 11.33 6.88 -0.46
C GLN A 51 9.85 6.93 -0.83
N VAL A 52 9.09 5.85 -0.61
CA VAL A 52 7.64 5.83 -0.87
C VAL A 52 6.91 6.78 0.08
N ILE A 53 7.25 6.77 1.36
CA ILE A 53 6.64 7.64 2.38
C ILE A 53 6.93 9.10 2.03
N CYS A 54 8.21 9.48 1.90
CA CYS A 54 8.63 10.86 1.58
C CYS A 54 8.00 11.35 0.27
N LYS A 55 7.99 10.52 -0.78
CA LYS A 55 7.39 10.89 -2.08
C LYS A 55 5.90 11.18 -1.97
N ASN A 56 5.16 10.42 -1.17
CA ASN A 56 3.72 10.63 -1.06
C ASN A 56 3.35 11.73 -0.08
N VAL A 57 4.08 11.88 1.02
CA VAL A 57 3.96 13.03 1.93
C VAL A 57 4.22 14.33 1.17
N GLY A 58 5.27 14.37 0.33
CA GLY A 58 5.59 15.54 -0.49
C GLY A 58 4.55 15.91 -1.57
N ARG A 59 3.49 15.10 -1.77
CA ARG A 59 2.37 15.43 -2.67
C ARG A 59 1.27 16.23 -1.96
N LEU A 60 1.28 16.29 -0.64
CA LEU A 60 0.29 17.03 0.13
C LEU A 60 0.34 18.52 -0.23
N GLN A 61 -0.84 19.11 -0.45
CA GLN A 61 -0.98 20.57 -0.54
C GLN A 61 -1.12 21.19 0.86
N ASP A 62 -1.79 20.49 1.77
CA ASP A 62 -1.90 20.86 3.18
C ASP A 62 -0.85 20.12 4.01
N GLN A 63 0.18 20.84 4.41
CA GLN A 63 1.30 20.30 5.19
C GLN A 63 0.91 19.97 6.64
N SER A 64 -0.22 20.47 7.15
CA SER A 64 -0.70 20.08 8.49
C SER A 64 -1.06 18.57 8.57
N LEU A 65 -1.23 17.92 7.41
CA LEU A 65 -1.55 16.51 7.31
C LEU A 65 -0.32 15.58 7.23
N GLU A 66 0.90 16.13 7.25
CA GLU A 66 2.14 15.37 7.03
C GLU A 66 2.27 14.15 7.96
N VAL A 67 2.10 14.35 9.28
CA VAL A 67 2.24 13.29 10.28
C VAL A 67 1.23 12.16 10.03
N TYR A 68 0.00 12.50 9.63
CA TYR A 68 -1.05 11.53 9.35
C TYR A 68 -0.75 10.76 8.06
N ALA A 69 -0.31 11.43 7.00
CA ALA A 69 0.05 10.78 5.74
C ALA A 69 1.27 9.87 5.92
N ALA A 70 2.29 10.31 6.64
CA ALA A 70 3.47 9.50 6.93
C ALA A 70 3.09 8.22 7.68
N SER A 71 2.24 8.33 8.70
CA SER A 71 1.70 7.18 9.44
C SER A 71 0.90 6.24 8.52
N PHE A 72 0.01 6.77 7.68
CA PHE A 72 -0.77 5.97 6.74
C PHE A 72 0.12 5.17 5.79
N PHE A 73 1.11 5.81 5.14
CA PHE A 73 1.99 5.12 4.21
C PHE A 73 2.91 4.11 4.89
N SER A 74 3.34 4.36 6.13
CA SER A 74 4.09 3.38 6.91
C SER A 74 3.28 2.10 7.16
N HIS A 75 2.02 2.23 7.62
CA HIS A 75 1.11 1.08 7.79
C HIS A 75 0.81 0.37 6.47
N LEU A 76 0.60 1.15 5.40
CA LEU A 76 0.36 0.60 4.07
C LEU A 76 1.56 -0.22 3.56
N MET A 77 2.80 0.22 3.82
CA MET A 77 4.01 -0.54 3.51
C MET A 77 4.08 -1.84 4.32
N ALA A 78 3.75 -1.80 5.62
CA ALA A 78 3.69 -3.00 6.46
C ALA A 78 2.69 -4.05 5.92
N LEU A 79 1.50 -3.60 5.51
CA LEU A 79 0.50 -4.48 4.87
C LEU A 79 1.01 -5.04 3.53
N SER A 80 1.72 -4.23 2.76
CA SER A 80 2.32 -4.67 1.48
C SER A 80 3.34 -5.79 1.69
N ARG A 81 4.18 -5.68 2.73
CA ARG A 81 5.12 -6.74 3.08
C ARG A 81 4.37 -7.99 3.49
N LYS A 82 3.33 -7.86 4.33
CA LYS A 82 2.52 -9.01 4.74
C LYS A 82 1.94 -9.74 3.52
N ARG A 83 1.35 -9.00 2.58
CA ARG A 83 0.83 -9.54 1.31
C ARG A 83 1.90 -10.25 0.49
N GLN A 84 3.08 -9.64 0.34
CA GLN A 84 4.22 -10.26 -0.35
C GLN A 84 4.61 -11.60 0.30
N HIS A 85 4.75 -11.66 1.62
CA HIS A 85 5.09 -12.90 2.32
C HIS A 85 3.99 -13.97 2.18
N GLU A 86 2.71 -13.61 2.22
CA GLU A 86 1.60 -14.53 1.98
C GLU A 86 1.64 -15.12 0.58
N ASN A 87 1.92 -14.30 -0.43
CA ASN A 87 2.07 -14.77 -1.82
C ASN A 87 3.23 -15.76 -1.96
N LEU A 88 4.38 -15.47 -1.34
CA LEU A 88 5.54 -16.36 -1.38
C LEU A 88 5.27 -17.72 -0.70
N LYS A 89 4.49 -17.75 0.39
CA LYS A 89 4.09 -19.01 1.05
C LYS A 89 3.19 -19.88 0.18
N ASN A 90 2.35 -19.26 -0.64
CA ASN A 90 1.39 -19.94 -1.51
C ASN A 90 1.95 -20.20 -2.92
N TYR A 91 3.22 -19.86 -3.18
CA TYR A 91 3.84 -20.03 -4.48
C TYR A 91 4.21 -21.52 -4.71
N PRO A 92 3.65 -22.20 -5.73
CA PRO A 92 3.95 -23.60 -5.98
C PRO A 92 5.42 -23.77 -6.40
N LEU A 93 6.14 -24.64 -5.69
CA LEU A 93 7.57 -24.96 -5.87
C LEU A 93 7.97 -25.48 -7.27
N SER A 94 7.02 -25.56 -8.21
CA SER A 94 7.18 -26.14 -9.55
C SER A 94 7.98 -25.30 -10.56
N HIS A 95 8.32 -24.05 -10.25
CA HIS A 95 9.11 -23.17 -11.15
C HIS A 95 10.63 -23.18 -10.86
N LYS A 96 11.09 -24.05 -9.95
CA LYS A 96 12.53 -24.34 -9.75
C LYS A 96 12.86 -25.72 -10.32
N LEU A 97 12.83 -25.86 -11.64
CA LEU A 97 13.48 -26.96 -12.37
C LEU A 97 14.20 -26.40 -13.60
#